data_AF-A0A514WZQ7-F1
#
_entry.id   AF-A0A514WZQ7-F1
#
_cell.length_a   1.000
_cell.length_b   1.000
_cell.length_c   1.000
_cell.angle_alpha   90.00
_cell.angle_beta   90.00
_cell.angle_gamma   90.00
#
_symmetry.space_group_name_H-M   'P 1'
#
loop_
_entity.id
_entity.type
_entity.pdbx_description
1 polymer ?
#
loop_
_entity_poly.entity_id
_entity_poly.type
_entity_poly.pdbx_seq_one_letter_code
_entity_poly.pdbx_strand_id
1 'polypeptide(L)'
;MKALVTLVLAALTFASVNAHARYWWEPASAPEQTMIPGATITEYDDSVIIMIEGYDVKSLKQLHSIIAQGLHLPSTYGANFDALYDVLTDPSVVSKRIDLTVISGEYLKQNIGAKNVRKLLDVMNDAQEADPMHMSAMYWQ
;
A
#
# COMPACT_ATOMS: atom_id res chain seq x y z
N MET A 1 -61.34 21.96 12.04
CA MET A 1 -60.05 22.58 12.46
C MET A 1 -59.29 21.75 13.52
N LYS A 2 -59.21 20.41 13.41
CA LYS A 2 -58.35 19.59 14.28
C LYS A 2 -57.45 18.60 13.50
N ALA A 3 -57.76 18.32 12.23
CA ALA A 3 -56.97 17.41 11.40
C ALA A 3 -55.74 18.07 10.73
N LEU A 4 -55.70 19.41 10.63
CA LEU A 4 -54.60 20.12 9.94
C LEU A 4 -53.39 20.39 10.85
N VAL A 5 -53.58 20.45 12.17
CA VAL A 5 -52.51 20.76 13.14
C VAL A 5 -51.65 19.53 13.44
N THR A 6 -52.24 18.33 13.39
CA THR A 6 -51.52 17.08 13.69
C THR A 6 -50.52 16.69 12.59
N LEU A 7 -50.78 17.07 11.33
CA LEU A 7 -49.89 16.73 10.21
C LEU A 7 -48.60 17.58 10.20
N VAL A 8 -48.65 18.81 10.71
CA VAL A 8 -47.50 19.71 10.75
C VAL A 8 -46.51 19.34 11.87
N LEU A 9 -46.99 18.82 13.01
CA LEU A 9 -46.10 18.34 14.07
C LEU A 9 -45.38 17.03 13.69
N ALA A 10 -46.02 16.14 12.94
CA ALA A 10 -45.38 14.91 12.47
C ALA A 10 -44.30 15.16 11.40
N ALA A 11 -44.43 16.22 10.60
CA ALA A 11 -43.41 16.58 9.60
C ALA A 11 -42.15 17.21 10.23
N LEU A 12 -42.28 17.84 11.41
CA LEU A 12 -41.15 18.48 12.09
C LEU A 12 -40.29 17.51 12.90
N THR A 13 -40.84 16.37 13.36
CA THR A 13 -40.03 15.34 14.04
C THR A 13 -39.21 14.48 13.07
N PHE A 14 -39.61 14.36 11.80
CA PHE A 14 -38.78 13.69 10.78
C PHE A 14 -37.67 14.59 10.21
N ALA A 15 -37.86 15.92 10.22
CA ALA A 15 -36.81 16.85 9.81
C ALA A 15 -35.64 16.92 10.81
N SER A 16 -35.89 16.73 12.11
CA SER A 16 -34.82 16.76 13.13
C SER A 16 -34.08 15.44 13.29
N VAL A 17 -34.68 14.29 12.94
CA VAL A 17 -33.96 13.00 12.94
C VAL A 17 -33.00 12.91 11.74
N ASN A 18 -33.34 13.50 10.59
CA ASN A 18 -32.45 13.56 9.44
C ASN A 18 -31.40 14.68 9.52
N ALA A 19 -31.55 15.66 10.41
CA ALA A 19 -30.56 16.71 10.61
C ALA A 19 -29.42 16.30 11.59
N HIS A 20 -29.64 15.27 12.42
CA HIS A 20 -28.69 14.83 13.45
C HIS A 20 -28.07 13.44 13.23
N ALA A 21 -28.44 12.71 12.18
CA ALA A 21 -27.73 11.51 11.75
C ALA A 21 -26.62 11.83 10.72
N ARG A 22 -25.86 12.90 10.97
CA ARG A 22 -24.59 13.16 10.31
C ARG A 22 -23.48 12.38 11.04
N TYR A 23 -23.60 11.05 11.04
CA TYR A 23 -22.44 10.20 11.23
C TYR A 23 -21.69 10.23 9.89
N TRP A 24 -20.81 11.22 9.76
CA TRP A 24 -19.90 11.36 8.63
C TRP A 24 -18.91 10.20 8.67
N TRP A 25 -19.23 9.11 7.97
CA TRP A 25 -18.19 8.34 7.32
C TRP A 25 -18.25 8.78 5.87
N GLU A 26 -17.34 9.65 5.45
CA GLU A 26 -17.02 9.68 4.04
C GLU A 26 -16.42 8.29 3.76
N PRO A 27 -16.97 7.50 2.83
CA PRO A 27 -16.35 6.24 2.48
C PRO A 27 -14.92 6.54 2.07
N ALA A 28 -13.95 5.79 2.62
CA ALA A 28 -12.56 5.91 2.20
C ALA A 28 -12.49 5.90 0.67
N SER A 29 -11.61 6.73 0.12
CA SER A 29 -11.31 6.76 -1.31
C SER A 29 -11.15 5.33 -1.82
N ALA A 30 -11.76 5.00 -2.97
CA ALA A 30 -11.42 3.74 -3.63
C ALA A 30 -9.91 3.76 -3.90
N PRO A 31 -9.17 2.67 -3.64
CA PRO A 31 -7.73 2.66 -3.86
C PRO A 31 -7.41 2.84 -5.33
N GLU A 32 -6.30 3.54 -5.60
CA GLU A 32 -5.75 3.62 -6.96
C GLU A 32 -4.97 2.34 -7.24
N GLN A 33 -5.27 1.67 -8.35
CA GLN A 33 -4.59 0.44 -8.75
C GLN A 33 -3.84 0.66 -10.05
N THR A 34 -2.53 0.38 -10.02
CA THR A 34 -1.65 0.45 -11.18
C THR A 34 -1.03 -0.91 -11.45
N MET A 35 -1.15 -1.39 -12.67
CA MET A 35 -0.44 -2.60 -13.13
C MET A 35 0.79 -2.18 -13.93
N ILE A 36 1.96 -2.69 -13.53
CA ILE A 36 3.22 -2.49 -14.24
C ILE A 36 3.85 -3.86 -14.56
N PRO A 37 4.78 -3.95 -15.52
CA PRO A 37 5.43 -5.21 -15.82
C PRO A 37 6.11 -5.83 -14.58
N GLY A 38 5.53 -6.94 -14.11
CA GLY A 38 5.99 -7.70 -12.95
C GLY A 38 5.48 -7.24 -11.59
N ALA A 39 4.51 -6.32 -11.52
CA ALA A 39 3.84 -5.99 -10.26
C ALA A 39 2.45 -5.37 -10.40
N THR A 40 1.67 -5.50 -9.34
CA THR A 40 0.47 -4.70 -9.08
C THR A 40 0.73 -3.79 -7.90
N ILE A 41 0.42 -2.50 -8.04
CA ILE A 41 0.51 -1.49 -7.00
C ILE A 41 -0.91 -1.06 -6.65
N THR A 42 -1.26 -1.08 -5.36
CA THR A 42 -2.54 -0.60 -4.85
C THR A 42 -2.26 0.46 -3.79
N GLU A 43 -2.71 1.68 -4.04
CA GLU A 43 -2.45 2.83 -3.18
C GLU A 43 -3.73 3.29 -2.47
N TYR A 44 -3.63 3.39 -1.15
CA TYR A 44 -4.62 3.98 -0.26
C TYR A 44 -4.09 5.32 0.27
N ASP A 45 -4.92 6.05 1.02
CA ASP A 45 -4.52 7.32 1.61
C ASP A 45 -3.35 7.17 2.59
N ASP A 46 -3.33 6.08 3.36
CA ASP A 46 -2.37 5.82 4.45
C ASP A 46 -1.39 4.68 4.17
N SER A 47 -1.61 3.91 3.10
CA SER A 47 -0.88 2.68 2.83
C SER A 47 -0.66 2.44 1.33
N VAL A 48 0.37 1.67 1.03
CA VAL A 48 0.69 1.22 -0.32
C VAL A 48 1.01 -0.27 -0.29
N ILE A 49 0.35 -1.01 -1.16
CA ILE A 49 0.56 -2.45 -1.34
C ILE A 49 1.29 -2.66 -2.67
N ILE A 50 2.43 -3.34 -2.62
CA ILE A 50 3.20 -3.71 -3.81
C ILE A 50 3.26 -5.22 -3.88
N MET A 51 2.56 -5.80 -4.86
CA MET A 51 2.59 -7.23 -5.13
C MET A 51 3.47 -7.51 -6.35
N ILE A 52 4.63 -8.12 -6.13
CA ILE A 52 5.64 -8.40 -7.15
C ILE A 52 5.51 -9.85 -7.62
N GLU A 53 5.41 -10.00 -8.95
CA GLU A 53 5.32 -11.28 -9.63
C GLU A 53 6.72 -11.77 -10.02
N GLY A 54 7.28 -12.68 -9.23
CA GLY A 54 8.65 -13.14 -9.38
C GLY A 54 8.99 -13.73 -10.74
N TYR A 55 8.01 -14.31 -11.44
CA TYR A 55 8.19 -14.84 -12.79
C TYR A 55 8.44 -13.75 -13.83
N ASP A 56 7.94 -12.54 -13.63
CA ASP A 56 8.03 -11.43 -14.58
C ASP A 56 9.21 -10.48 -14.30
N VAL A 57 9.85 -10.60 -13.14
CA VAL A 57 11.04 -9.83 -12.81
C VAL A 57 12.28 -10.50 -13.40
N LYS A 58 12.86 -9.89 -14.44
CA LYS A 58 13.99 -10.43 -15.21
C LYS A 58 15.35 -9.92 -14.77
N SER A 59 15.40 -8.91 -13.91
CA SER A 59 16.66 -8.33 -13.44
C SER A 59 16.51 -7.61 -12.10
N LEU A 60 17.62 -7.47 -11.39
CA LEU A 60 17.69 -6.66 -10.16
C LEU A 60 17.31 -5.19 -10.43
N LYS A 61 17.69 -4.65 -11.59
CA LYS A 61 17.30 -3.30 -12.01
C LYS A 61 15.78 -3.16 -12.12
N GLN A 62 15.10 -4.15 -12.71
CA GLN A 62 13.63 -4.15 -12.81
C GLN A 62 12.99 -4.22 -11.43
N LEU A 63 13.50 -5.07 -10.52
CA LEU A 63 13.01 -5.15 -9.15
C LEU A 63 13.03 -3.77 -8.46
N HIS A 64 14.18 -3.10 -8.48
CA HIS A 64 14.30 -1.76 -7.89
C HIS A 64 13.42 -0.72 -8.60
N SER A 65 13.24 -0.83 -9.93
CA SER A 65 12.34 0.04 -10.68
C SER A 65 10.87 -0.14 -10.30
N ILE A 66 10.44 -1.38 -10.03
CA ILE A 66 9.09 -1.68 -9.55
C ILE A 66 8.86 -1.01 -8.20
N ILE A 67 9.79 -1.21 -7.26
CA ILE A 67 9.69 -0.64 -5.91
C ILE A 67 9.72 0.89 -5.97
N ALA A 68 10.63 1.47 -6.76
CA ALA A 68 10.73 2.91 -6.93
C ALA A 68 9.46 3.53 -7.50
N GLN A 69 8.82 2.86 -8.47
CA GLN A 69 7.52 3.29 -8.99
C GLN A 69 6.43 3.17 -7.92
N GLY A 70 6.34 2.03 -7.23
CA GLY A 70 5.30 1.82 -6.21
C GLY A 70 5.39 2.77 -5.02
N LEU A 71 6.59 3.21 -4.65
CA LEU A 71 6.82 4.13 -3.54
C LEU A 71 7.03 5.59 -4.00
N HIS A 72 6.82 5.89 -5.28
CA HIS A 72 7.04 7.21 -5.87
C HIS A 72 8.42 7.83 -5.56
N LEU A 73 9.46 7.00 -5.55
CA LEU A 73 10.81 7.44 -5.18
C LEU A 73 11.41 8.38 -6.22
N PRO A 74 12.23 9.36 -5.77
CA PRO A 74 12.90 10.27 -6.68
C PRO A 74 13.93 9.53 -7.55
N SER A 75 14.30 10.14 -8.68
CA SER A 75 15.35 9.63 -9.58
C SER A 75 16.74 9.48 -8.92
N THR A 76 16.93 10.09 -7.74
CA THR A 76 18.13 9.95 -6.91
C THR A 76 18.18 8.66 -6.09
N TYR A 77 17.13 7.84 -6.12
CA TYR A 77 17.11 6.54 -5.47
C TYR A 77 18.26 5.64 -5.99
N GLY A 78 19.10 5.17 -5.07
CA GLY A 78 20.35 4.46 -5.39
C GLY A 78 20.19 3.07 -6.03
N ALA A 79 18.96 2.53 -6.09
CA ALA A 79 18.63 1.25 -6.73
C ALA A 79 19.55 0.07 -6.32
N ASN A 80 19.84 -0.01 -5.03
CA ASN A 80 20.59 -1.09 -4.39
C ASN A 80 19.94 -1.46 -3.04
N PHE A 81 20.42 -2.53 -2.41
CA PHE A 81 19.81 -3.05 -1.17
C PHE A 81 19.95 -2.13 0.04
N ASP A 82 21.07 -1.41 0.16
CA ASP A 82 21.28 -0.47 1.26
C ASP A 82 20.30 0.70 1.13
N ALA A 83 20.20 1.28 -0.08
CA ALA A 83 19.22 2.33 -0.37
C ALA A 83 17.77 1.84 -0.23
N LEU A 84 17.50 0.55 -0.51
CA LEU A 84 16.18 -0.02 -0.28
C LEU A 84 15.87 -0.10 1.22
N TYR A 85 16.82 -0.54 2.03
CA TYR A 85 16.67 -0.57 3.49
C TYR A 85 16.38 0.83 4.05
N ASP A 86 17.14 1.84 3.62
CA ASP A 86 16.93 3.23 4.05
C ASP A 86 15.51 3.71 3.73
N VAL A 87 15.03 3.43 2.51
CA VAL A 87 13.66 3.80 2.08
C VAL A 87 12.58 3.10 2.90
N LEU A 88 12.76 1.82 3.22
CA LEU A 88 11.76 1.03 3.93
C LEU A 88 11.73 1.30 5.44
N THR A 89 12.76 1.96 5.98
CA THR A 89 12.90 2.21 7.43
C THR A 89 12.84 3.70 7.81
N ASP A 90 12.91 4.61 6.84
CA ASP A 90 12.81 6.04 7.08
C ASP A 90 11.41 6.59 6.70
N PRO A 91 10.53 6.87 7.69
CA PRO A 91 9.19 7.41 7.42
C PRO A 91 9.22 8.82 6.84
N SER A 92 10.36 9.53 6.86
CA SER A 92 10.51 10.81 6.16
C SER A 92 10.68 10.64 4.65
N VAL A 93 11.04 9.44 4.19
CA VAL A 93 11.13 9.09 2.76
C VAL A 93 9.79 8.58 2.24
N VAL A 94 9.17 7.64 2.97
CA VAL A 94 7.82 7.13 2.66
C VAL A 94 6.96 7.26 3.92
N SER A 95 6.03 8.22 3.89
CA SER A 95 5.15 8.48 5.04
C SER A 95 3.98 7.48 5.16
N LYS A 96 3.77 6.65 4.15
CA LYS A 96 2.69 5.65 4.11
C LYS A 96 3.18 4.32 4.67
N ARG A 97 2.27 3.54 5.24
CA ARG A 97 2.55 2.15 5.55
C ARG A 97 2.78 1.36 4.25
N ILE A 98 3.78 0.48 4.23
CA ILE A 98 4.19 -0.32 3.09
C ILE A 98 3.86 -1.78 3.35
N ASP A 99 3.11 -2.40 2.44
CA ASP A 99 2.91 -3.85 2.39
C ASP A 99 3.55 -4.41 1.11
N LEU A 100 4.76 -4.98 1.23
CA LEU A 100 5.55 -5.51 0.11
C LEU A 100 5.46 -7.03 0.05
N THR A 101 4.80 -7.56 -0.98
CA THR A 101 4.68 -9.02 -1.19
C THR A 101 5.39 -9.45 -2.46
N VAL A 102 6.25 -10.46 -2.36
CA VAL A 102 6.79 -11.18 -3.51
C VAL A 102 6.09 -12.53 -3.62
N ILE A 103 5.50 -12.82 -4.78
CA ILE A 103 4.99 -14.16 -5.11
C ILE A 103 5.82 -14.79 -6.22
N SER A 104 5.71 -16.11 -6.38
CA SER A 104 6.54 -16.88 -7.34
C SER A 104 8.05 -16.67 -7.10
N GLY A 105 8.45 -16.65 -5.83
CA GLY A 105 9.79 -16.32 -5.39
C GLY A 105 10.86 -17.27 -5.94
N GLU A 106 10.54 -18.54 -6.20
CA GLU A 106 11.49 -19.44 -6.84
C GLU A 106 11.90 -18.97 -8.25
N TYR A 107 10.98 -18.37 -9.01
CA TYR A 107 11.30 -17.79 -10.31
C TYR A 107 12.11 -16.50 -10.17
N LEU A 108 11.78 -15.66 -9.19
CA LEU A 108 12.59 -14.47 -8.90
C LEU A 108 14.04 -14.87 -8.63
N LYS A 109 14.23 -15.91 -7.80
CA LYS A 109 15.54 -16.47 -7.46
C LYS A 109 16.32 -16.97 -8.68
N GLN A 110 15.64 -17.59 -9.65
CA GLN A 110 16.26 -18.01 -10.91
C GLN A 110 16.69 -16.80 -11.75
N ASN A 111 15.87 -15.75 -11.79
CA ASN A 111 16.10 -14.58 -12.65
C ASN A 111 17.17 -13.62 -12.11
N ILE A 112 17.15 -13.32 -10.81
CA ILE A 112 18.07 -12.33 -10.20
C ILE A 112 19.20 -12.98 -9.38
N GLY A 113 19.15 -14.31 -9.20
CA GLY A 113 20.14 -15.09 -8.48
C GLY A 113 19.89 -15.21 -6.99
N ALA A 114 20.22 -16.37 -6.43
CA ALA A 114 19.99 -16.70 -5.02
C ALA A 114 20.65 -15.75 -4.02
N LYS A 115 21.84 -15.21 -4.35
CA LYS A 115 22.51 -14.22 -3.50
C LYS A 115 21.70 -12.92 -3.38
N ASN A 116 21.10 -12.45 -4.47
CA ASN A 116 20.32 -11.22 -4.48
C ASN A 116 18.96 -11.42 -3.81
N VAL A 117 18.31 -12.56 -4.02
CA VAL A 117 17.09 -12.91 -3.26
C VAL A 117 17.36 -12.99 -1.77
N ARG A 118 18.49 -13.58 -1.35
CA ARG A 118 18.86 -13.60 0.07
C ARG A 118 18.97 -12.18 0.63
N LYS A 119 19.69 -11.29 -0.05
CA LYS A 119 19.80 -9.88 0.38
C LYS A 119 18.47 -9.15 0.40
N LEU A 120 17.58 -9.42 -0.57
CA LEU A 120 16.22 -8.87 -0.57
C LEU A 120 15.45 -9.31 0.67
N LEU A 121 15.50 -10.60 0.99
CA LEU A 121 14.86 -11.15 2.18
C LEU A 121 15.45 -10.56 3.47
N ASP A 122 16.77 -10.43 3.55
CA ASP A 122 17.45 -9.80 4.68
C ASP A 122 16.92 -8.36 4.86
N VAL A 123 16.92 -7.54 3.80
CA VAL A 123 16.37 -6.16 3.84
C VAL A 123 14.90 -6.13 4.23
N MET A 124 14.06 -7.00 3.65
CA MET A 124 12.63 -7.05 3.96
C MET A 124 12.39 -7.40 5.44
N ASN A 125 13.10 -8.40 5.96
CA ASN A 125 12.97 -8.83 7.36
C ASN A 125 13.51 -7.76 8.32
N ASP A 126 14.69 -7.20 8.03
CA ASP A 126 15.33 -6.19 8.88
C ASP A 126 14.48 -4.89 8.93
N ALA A 127 13.86 -4.51 7.80
CA ALA A 127 12.97 -3.35 7.75
C ALA A 127 11.67 -3.57 8.55
N GLN A 128 11.08 -4.78 8.45
CA GLN A 128 9.93 -5.15 9.28
C GLN A 128 10.26 -5.18 10.77
N GLU A 129 11.47 -5.63 11.14
CA GLU A 129 11.90 -5.64 12.54
C GLU A 129 12.13 -4.22 13.07
N ALA A 130 12.71 -3.35 12.25
CA ALA A 130 12.97 -1.96 12.61
C ALA A 130 11.68 -1.14 12.81
N ASP A 131 10.67 -1.34 11.95
CA ASP A 131 9.38 -0.64 12.04
C ASP A 131 8.18 -1.52 11.64
N PRO A 132 7.72 -2.41 12.52
CA PRO A 132 6.64 -3.35 12.21
C PRO A 132 5.26 -2.70 12.06
N MET A 133 5.11 -1.41 12.42
CA MET A 133 3.85 -0.68 12.23
C MET A 133 3.76 -0.06 10.84
N HIS A 134 4.89 0.36 10.26
CA HIS A 134 4.93 0.97 8.94
C HIS A 134 5.36 -0.01 7.83
N MET A 135 5.94 -1.16 8.16
CA MET A 135 6.40 -2.12 7.17
C MET A 135 5.85 -3.53 7.42
N SER A 136 5.22 -4.11 6.40
CA SER A 136 4.92 -5.53 6.30
C SER A 136 5.52 -6.08 5.02
N ALA A 137 6.15 -7.24 5.11
CA ALA A 137 6.76 -7.90 3.98
C ALA A 137 6.46 -9.40 3.99
N MET A 138 6.23 -9.96 2.82
CA MET A 138 5.97 -11.39 2.64
C MET A 138 6.67 -11.92 1.41
N TYR A 139 7.16 -13.15 1.49
CA TYR A 139 7.81 -13.83 0.38
C TYR A 139 7.27 -15.25 0.22
N TRP A 140 6.64 -15.51 -0.92
CA TRP A 140 6.05 -16.80 -1.25
C TRP A 140 6.90 -17.49 -2.32
N GLN A 141 7.30 -18.73 -2.04
CA GLN A 141 8.15 -19.53 -2.94
C GLN A 141 7.42 -20.00 -4.19
#